data_AF-A0A9D2MDH4-F1
#
_entry.id   AF-A0A9D2MDH4-F1
#
_cell.length_a   1.000
_cell.length_b   1.000
_cell.length_c   1.000
_cell.angle_alpha   90.00
_cell.angle_beta   90.00
_cell.angle_gamma   90.00
#
_symmetry.space_group_name_H-M   'P 1'
#
loop_
_entity.id
_entity.type
_entity.pdbx_description
1 polymer ?
#
loop_
_entity_poly.entity_id
_entity_poly.type
_entity_poly.pdbx_seq_one_letter_code
_entity_poly.pdbx_strand_id
1 'polypeptide(L)'
;MFFGFQLTCGMMLLYYGYTVMKNPRVWGDQGRRSVKAEHFTEYAKQNGLFFMKAGFIICIIGALDALGFLDGLLYVLLYVFGLAFAFYPLSRWCKENEGHAWPWRHVESEKKRIRALRKELESEEKQDSAGKDE
;
A
#
# COMPACT_ATOMS: atom_id res chain seq x y z
N MET A 1 -7.20 4.99 23.56
CA MET A 1 -5.76 4.64 23.35
C MET A 1 -4.94 5.77 23.97
N PHE A 2 -3.61 5.68 24.11
CA PHE A 2 -2.86 6.84 24.62
C PHE A 2 -2.90 7.97 23.56
N PHE A 3 -3.47 9.14 23.90
CA PHE A 3 -3.52 10.34 23.03
C PHE A 3 -2.18 10.62 22.33
N GLY A 4 -1.08 10.54 23.10
CA GLY A 4 0.27 10.76 22.57
C GLY A 4 0.64 9.79 21.44
N PHE A 5 0.26 8.52 21.54
CA PHE A 5 0.53 7.53 20.49
C PHE A 5 -0.25 7.83 19.20
N GLN A 6 -1.54 8.16 19.31
CA GLN A 6 -2.35 8.52 18.14
C GLN A 6 -1.81 9.78 17.46
N LEU A 7 -1.45 10.81 18.24
CA LEU A 7 -0.89 12.03 17.69
C LEU A 7 0.44 11.77 16.96
N THR A 8 1.34 10.99 17.57
CA THR A 8 2.61 10.61 16.92
C THR A 8 2.37 9.82 15.64
N CYS A 9 1.53 8.79 15.67
CA CYS A 9 1.20 7.99 14.47
C CYS A 9 0.55 8.85 13.38
N GLY A 10 -0.43 9.68 13.73
CA GLY A 10 -1.13 10.54 12.78
C GLY A 10 -0.20 11.55 12.11
N MET A 11 0.67 12.20 12.89
CA MET A 11 1.68 13.13 12.38
C MET A 11 2.72 12.42 11.49
N MET A 12 3.14 11.22 11.85
CA MET A 12 4.05 10.41 11.03
C MET A 12 3.42 10.08 9.67
N LEU A 13 2.15 9.66 9.63
CA LEU A 13 1.45 9.36 8.39
C LEU A 13 1.22 10.63 7.54
N LEU A 14 0.92 11.76 8.17
CA LEU A 14 0.80 13.06 7.47
C LEU A 14 2.12 13.45 6.80
N TYR A 15 3.23 13.37 7.53
CA TYR A 15 4.55 13.70 7.01
C TYR A 15 4.95 12.73 5.88
N TYR A 16 4.77 11.42 6.10
CA TYR A 16 5.03 10.41 5.08
C TYR A 16 4.18 10.62 3.82
N GLY A 17 2.87 10.81 3.97
CA GLY A 17 1.97 11.08 2.86
C GLY A 17 2.36 12.34 2.08
N TYR A 18 2.70 13.43 2.78
CA TYR A 18 3.17 14.67 2.17
C TYR A 18 4.45 14.48 1.35
N THR A 19 5.46 13.83 1.95
CA THR A 19 6.74 13.56 1.27
C THR A 19 6.58 12.68 0.04
N VAL A 20 5.73 11.65 0.11
CA VAL A 20 5.41 10.79 -1.05
C VAL A 20 4.74 11.58 -2.17
N MET A 21 3.79 12.48 -1.85
CA MET A 21 3.17 13.31 -2.88
C MET A 21 4.14 14.30 -3.53
N LYS A 22 5.08 14.86 -2.76
CA LYS A 22 6.08 15.80 -3.28
C LYS A 22 7.18 15.10 -4.07
N ASN A 23 7.62 13.93 -3.60
CA ASN A 23 8.61 13.12 -4.27
C ASN A 23 8.18 11.64 -4.24
N PRO A 24 7.51 11.17 -5.31
CA PRO A 24 7.02 9.78 -5.39
C PRO A 24 8.10 8.72 -5.25
N ARG A 25 9.39 9.06 -5.40
CA ARG A 25 10.50 8.14 -5.18
C ARG A 25 10.59 7.65 -3.72
N VAL A 26 10.07 8.43 -2.77
CA VAL A 26 10.01 8.06 -1.34
C VAL A 26 9.16 6.80 -1.12
N TRP A 27 8.20 6.54 -2.02
CA TRP A 27 7.40 5.32 -2.02
C TRP A 27 8.22 4.06 -2.37
N GLY A 28 9.37 4.23 -3.03
CA GLY A 28 10.19 3.15 -3.54
C GLY A 28 9.46 2.33 -4.62
N ASP A 29 9.77 1.04 -4.72
CA ASP A 29 9.14 0.11 -5.66
C ASP A 29 7.96 -0.67 -5.06
N GLN A 30 7.40 -0.18 -3.94
CA GLN A 30 6.28 -0.84 -3.26
C GLN A 30 5.04 -0.87 -4.18
N GLY A 31 4.58 -2.07 -4.54
CA GLY A 31 3.46 -2.23 -5.48
C GLY A 31 3.80 -1.90 -6.93
N ARG A 32 5.08 -1.72 -7.31
CA ARG A 32 5.48 -1.45 -8.70
C ARG A 32 5.04 -2.52 -9.68
N ARG A 33 4.90 -3.76 -9.20
CA ARG A 33 4.48 -4.92 -9.98
C ARG A 33 2.97 -5.10 -10.05
N SER A 34 2.21 -4.44 -9.16
CA SER A 34 0.75 -4.53 -9.14
C SER A 34 0.08 -3.42 -9.95
N VAL A 35 0.86 -2.49 -10.52
CA VAL A 35 0.38 -1.31 -11.22
C VAL A 35 1.13 -1.19 -12.54
N LYS A 36 0.45 -0.74 -13.60
CA LYS A 36 1.11 -0.40 -14.87
C LYS A 36 2.25 0.58 -14.64
N ALA A 37 3.37 0.35 -15.34
CA ALA A 37 4.59 1.16 -15.20
C ALA A 37 4.34 2.66 -15.45
N GLU A 38 3.42 2.98 -16.34
CA GLU A 38 3.02 4.34 -16.74
C GLU A 38 2.27 5.08 -15.61
N HIS A 39 1.49 4.36 -14.81
CA HIS A 39 0.65 4.97 -13.77
C HIS A 39 1.31 4.97 -12.38
N PHE A 40 2.48 4.34 -12.23
CA PHE A 40 3.09 4.13 -10.91
C PHE A 40 3.34 5.42 -10.13
N THR A 41 3.79 6.48 -10.80
CA THR A 41 4.04 7.77 -10.16
C THR A 41 2.76 8.36 -9.58
N GLU A 42 1.65 8.21 -10.29
CA GLU A 42 0.35 8.69 -9.84
C GLU A 42 -0.20 7.78 -8.74
N TYR A 43 -0.08 6.46 -8.89
CA TYR A 43 -0.39 5.51 -7.82
C TYR A 43 0.33 5.85 -6.51
N ALA A 44 1.62 6.16 -6.56
CA ALA A 44 2.39 6.57 -5.39
C ALA A 44 1.83 7.85 -4.76
N LYS A 45 1.48 8.86 -5.56
CA LYS A 45 0.81 10.08 -5.06
C LYS A 45 -0.56 9.79 -4.44
N GLN A 46 -1.36 8.92 -5.04
CA GLN A 46 -2.67 8.53 -4.50
C GLN A 46 -2.53 7.78 -3.17
N ASN A 47 -1.51 6.92 -3.03
CA ASN A 47 -1.16 6.32 -1.74
C ASN A 47 -0.72 7.39 -0.74
N GLY A 48 0.12 8.34 -1.14
CA GLY A 48 0.51 9.48 -0.31
C GLY A 48 -0.70 10.28 0.19
N LEU A 49 -1.67 10.52 -0.68
CA LEU A 49 -2.93 11.20 -0.35
C LEU A 49 -3.77 10.38 0.65
N PHE A 50 -3.84 9.06 0.49
CA PHE A 50 -4.45 8.16 1.47
C PHE A 50 -3.79 8.29 2.85
N PHE A 51 -2.45 8.25 2.92
CA PHE A 51 -1.72 8.39 4.19
C PHE A 51 -1.93 9.75 4.85
N MET A 52 -1.99 10.83 4.07
CA MET A 52 -2.32 12.14 4.64
C MET A 52 -3.74 12.18 5.21
N LYS A 53 -4.73 11.67 4.47
CA LYS A 53 -6.12 11.64 4.95
C LYS A 53 -6.26 10.77 6.19
N ALA A 54 -5.64 9.59 6.19
CA ALA A 54 -5.64 8.68 7.34
C ALA A 54 -4.93 9.31 8.54
N GLY A 55 -3.76 9.93 8.35
CA GLY A 55 -3.03 10.62 9.41
C GLY A 55 -3.82 11.78 10.00
N PHE A 56 -4.47 12.59 9.18
CA PHE A 56 -5.33 13.69 9.62
C PHE A 56 -6.49 13.19 10.50
N ILE A 57 -7.16 12.12 10.07
CA ILE A 57 -8.27 11.50 10.81
C ILE A 57 -7.78 10.96 12.16
N ILE A 58 -6.63 10.29 12.19
CA ILE A 58 -6.04 9.79 13.43
C ILE A 58 -5.70 10.94 14.39
N CYS A 59 -5.16 12.06 13.90
CA CYS A 59 -4.89 13.24 14.71
C CYS A 59 -6.17 13.84 15.30
N ILE A 60 -7.25 13.95 14.51
CA ILE A 60 -8.55 14.45 14.99
C ILE A 60 -9.09 13.52 16.08
N ILE A 61 -9.09 12.21 15.82
CA ILE A 61 -9.60 11.24 16.80
C ILE A 61 -8.77 11.30 18.09
N GLY A 62 -7.45 11.41 18.00
CA GLY A 62 -6.59 11.61 19.16
C GLY A 62 -6.93 12.88 19.94
N ALA A 63 -7.09 14.01 19.25
CA ALA A 63 -7.46 15.28 19.88
C ALA A 63 -8.83 15.19 20.59
N LEU A 64 -9.81 14.51 19.98
CA LEU A 64 -11.12 14.27 20.60
C LEU A 64 -11.05 13.32 21.80
N ASP A 65 -10.19 12.29 21.75
CA ASP A 65 -9.92 11.37 22.86
C ASP A 65 -9.34 12.12 24.07
N ALA A 66 -8.40 13.04 23.83
CA ALA A 66 -7.79 13.87 24.88
C ALA A 66 -8.79 14.81 25.58
N LEU A 67 -9.86 15.21 24.87
CA LEU A 67 -10.92 16.04 25.42
C LEU A 67 -12.01 15.21 26.14
N GLY A 68 -11.91 13.87 26.14
CA GLY A 68 -12.88 12.99 26.78
C GLY A 68 -14.21 12.85 26.03
N PHE A 69 -14.26 13.21 24.74
CA PHE A 69 -15.50 13.21 23.95
C PHE A 69 -15.83 11.87 23.27
N LEU A 70 -15.00 10.85 23.41
CA LEU A 70 -15.15 9.60 22.67
C LEU A 70 -15.54 8.42 23.56
N ASP A 71 -16.77 7.94 23.39
CA ASP A 71 -17.16 6.60 23.85
C ASP A 71 -16.65 5.52 22.88
N GLY A 72 -16.50 4.28 23.36
CA GLY A 72 -15.90 3.17 22.62
C GLY A 72 -16.58 2.87 21.27
N LEU A 73 -17.91 2.98 21.18
CA LEU A 73 -18.63 2.78 19.92
C LEU A 73 -18.33 3.90 18.91
N LEU A 74 -18.33 5.15 19.38
CA LEU A 74 -18.02 6.31 18.55
C LEU A 74 -16.57 6.25 18.04
N TYR A 75 -15.65 5.78 18.88
CA TYR A 75 -14.26 5.57 18.51
C TYR A 75 -14.13 4.60 17.33
N VAL A 76 -14.76 3.42 17.43
CA VAL A 76 -14.76 2.41 16.35
C VAL A 76 -15.42 2.98 15.09
N LEU A 77 -16.55 3.67 15.22
CA LEU A 77 -17.26 4.24 14.09
C LEU A 77 -16.42 5.28 13.35
N LEU A 78 -15.74 6.17 14.07
CA LEU A 78 -14.85 7.18 13.49
C LEU A 78 -13.66 6.55 12.76
N TYR A 79 -13.08 5.48 13.30
CA TYR A 79 -12.00 4.77 12.63
C TYR A 79 -12.46 4.09 11.35
N VAL A 80 -13.58 3.36 11.39
CA VAL A 80 -14.10 2.64 10.22
C VAL A 80 -14.54 3.63 9.14
N PHE A 81 -15.35 4.63 9.50
CA PHE A 81 -15.83 5.63 8.56
C PHE A 81 -14.69 6.49 8.02
N GLY A 82 -13.78 6.91 8.89
CA GLY A 82 -12.62 7.70 8.52
C GLY A 82 -11.67 6.94 7.59
N LEU A 83 -11.40 5.67 7.87
CA LEU A 83 -10.57 4.82 7.01
C LEU A 83 -11.25 4.60 5.65
N ALA A 84 -12.55 4.33 5.63
CA ALA A 84 -13.32 4.20 4.39
C ALA A 84 -13.27 5.49 3.54
N PHE A 85 -13.42 6.65 4.18
CA PHE A 85 -13.31 7.95 3.51
C PHE A 85 -11.91 8.21 2.94
N ALA A 86 -10.86 7.89 3.70
CA ALA A 86 -9.49 8.01 3.21
C ALA A 86 -9.20 7.06 2.05
N PHE A 87 -9.74 5.83 2.11
CA PHE A 87 -9.48 4.76 1.16
C PHE A 87 -10.29 4.86 -0.15
N TYR A 88 -11.50 5.42 -0.08
CA TYR A 88 -12.39 5.58 -1.22
C TYR A 88 -11.73 6.19 -2.47
N PRO A 89 -11.06 7.37 -2.41
CA PRO A 89 -10.43 7.96 -3.60
C PRO A 89 -9.34 7.06 -4.20
N LEU A 90 -8.55 6.39 -3.36
CA LEU A 90 -7.51 5.46 -3.82
C LEU A 90 -8.13 4.26 -4.54
N SER A 91 -9.13 3.63 -3.94
CA SER A 91 -9.81 2.47 -4.53
C SER A 91 -10.53 2.81 -5.85
N ARG A 92 -11.11 4.01 -5.93
CA ARG A 92 -11.75 4.54 -7.14
C ARG A 92 -10.74 4.75 -8.25
N TRP A 93 -9.62 5.40 -7.95
CA TRP A 93 -8.55 5.62 -8.90
C TRP A 93 -7.97 4.30 -9.44
N CYS A 94 -7.74 3.31 -8.57
CA CYS A 94 -7.28 1.98 -9.00
C CYS A 94 -8.28 1.31 -9.95
N LYS A 95 -9.58 1.41 -9.67
CA LYS A 95 -10.62 0.84 -10.54
C LYS A 95 -10.63 1.50 -11.92
N GLU A 96 -10.48 2.82 -11.98
CA GLU A 96 -10.51 3.60 -13.22
C GLU A 96 -9.26 3.40 -14.09
N ASN A 97 -8.07 3.26 -13.51
CA ASN A 97 -6.80 3.24 -14.25
C ASN A 97 -6.21 1.82 -14.44
N GLU A 98 -6.41 0.94 -13.45
CA GLU A 98 -5.83 -0.42 -13.40
C GLU A 98 -6.88 -1.53 -13.60
N GLY A 99 -8.18 -1.19 -13.62
CA GLY A 99 -9.27 -2.15 -13.80
C GLY A 99 -9.57 -3.01 -12.56
N HIS A 100 -8.96 -2.71 -11.42
CA HIS A 100 -9.23 -3.39 -10.15
C HIS A 100 -9.33 -2.39 -8.98
N ALA A 101 -10.23 -2.65 -8.03
CA ALA A 101 -10.46 -1.72 -6.92
C ALA A 101 -9.39 -1.77 -5.82
N TRP A 102 -8.62 -2.86 -5.72
CA TRP A 102 -7.68 -3.06 -4.63
C TRP A 102 -6.26 -2.55 -4.98
N PRO A 103 -5.69 -1.59 -4.24
CA PRO A 103 -4.39 -1.00 -4.55
C PRO A 103 -3.22 -1.96 -4.29
N TRP A 104 -3.29 -2.80 -3.25
CA TRP A 104 -2.22 -3.73 -2.88
C TRP A 104 -2.50 -5.15 -3.36
N ARG A 105 -2.62 -5.31 -4.67
CA ARG A 105 -2.93 -6.62 -5.27
C ARG A 105 -1.79 -7.60 -5.00
N HIS A 106 -2.13 -8.84 -4.64
CA HIS A 106 -1.12 -9.87 -4.48
C HIS A 106 -0.44 -10.12 -5.81
N VAL A 107 0.89 -10.02 -5.82
CA VAL A 107 1.72 -10.33 -6.98
C VAL A 107 2.60 -11.51 -6.61
N GLU A 108 2.86 -12.37 -7.59
CA GLU A 108 3.69 -13.54 -7.34
C GLU A 108 5.08 -13.14 -6.86
N SER A 109 5.56 -13.81 -5.81
CA SER A 109 6.84 -13.43 -5.21
C SER A 109 8.00 -13.71 -6.16
N GLU A 110 9.00 -12.84 -6.14
CA GLU A 110 10.19 -13.00 -6.96
C GLU A 110 10.91 -14.31 -6.67
N LYS A 111 10.89 -14.74 -5.41
CA LYS A 111 11.45 -16.03 -4.99
C LYS A 111 10.77 -17.21 -5.68
N LYS A 112 9.44 -17.15 -5.90
CA LYS A 112 8.72 -18.19 -6.63
C LYS A 112 9.10 -18.18 -8.12
N ARG A 113 9.17 -17.00 -8.75
CA ARG A 113 9.61 -16.87 -10.15
C ARG A 113 11.06 -17.35 -10.36
N ILE A 114 12.00 -16.92 -9.51
CA ILE A 114 13.40 -17.37 -9.58
C ILE A 114 13.50 -18.88 -9.39
N ARG A 115 12.70 -19.47 -8.48
CA ARG A 115 12.67 -20.91 -8.30
C ARG A 115 12.11 -21.65 -9.51
N ALA A 116 11.10 -21.09 -10.18
CA ALA A 116 10.56 -21.65 -11.43
C ALA A 116 11.61 -21.60 -12.55
N LEU A 117 12.24 -20.44 -12.76
CA LEU A 117 13.31 -20.27 -13.76
C LEU A 117 14.48 -21.22 -13.53
N ARG A 118 14.90 -21.41 -12.27
CA ARG A 118 15.97 -22.38 -11.95
C ARG A 118 15.59 -23.81 -12.30
N LYS A 119 14.32 -24.21 -12.08
CA LYS A 119 13.84 -25.54 -12.44
C LYS A 119 13.75 -25.73 -13.95
N GLU A 120 13.35 -24.71 -14.69
CA GLU A 120 13.31 -24.72 -16.15
C GLU A 120 14.74 -24.91 -16.71
N LEU A 121 15.71 -24.12 -16.24
CA LEU A 121 17.12 -24.26 -16.62
C LEU A 121 17.68 -25.66 -16.31
N GLU A 122 17.43 -26.20 -15.10
CA GLU A 122 17.85 -27.56 -14.74
C GLU A 122 17.20 -28.66 -15.60
N SER A 123 16.00 -28.41 -16.13
CA SER A 123 15.32 -29.35 -17.03
C SER A 123 15.82 -29.28 -18.46
N GLU A 124 16.15 -28.08 -18.95
CA GLU A 124 16.79 -27.86 -20.25
C GLU A 124 18.19 -28.49 -20.28
N GLU A 125 19.00 -28.28 -19.25
CA GLU A 125 20.36 -28.86 -19.15
C GLU A 125 20.33 -30.40 -19.19
N LYS A 126 19.34 -31.01 -18.54
CA LYS A 126 19.15 -32.48 -18.54
C LYS A 126 18.69 -33.01 -19.90
N GLN A 127 17.86 -32.26 -20.62
CA GLN A 127 17.45 -32.63 -21.98
C GLN A 127 18.62 -32.49 -22.97
N ASP A 128 19.41 -31.42 -22.88
CA ASP A 128 20.59 -31.21 -23.72
C ASP A 128 21.70 -32.24 -23.46
N SER A 129 21.89 -32.67 -22.21
CA SER A 129 22.81 -33.77 -21.90
C SER A 129 22.31 -35.11 -22.44
N ALA A 130 21.00 -35.39 -22.33
CA ALA A 130 20.42 -36.65 -22.81
C ALA A 130 20.44 -36.76 -24.34
N GLY A 131 20.26 -35.65 -25.07
CA GLY A 131 20.34 -35.61 -26.54
C GLY A 131 21.76 -35.59 -27.11
N LYS A 132 22.79 -35.45 -26.27
CA LYS A 132 24.21 -35.58 -26.66
C LYS A 132 24.76 -37.00 -26.49
N ASP A 133 24.07 -37.81 -25.69
CA ASP A 133 24.43 -39.20 -25.39
C ASP A 133 23.69 -40.20 -26.30
N GLU A 134 22.78 -39.74 -27.18
CA GLU A 134 22.20 -40.46 -28.34
C GLU A 134 22.98 -40.18 -29.62
#